data_AF-A0A3C8C7T5-F1
#
_entry.id   AF-A0A3C8C7T5-F1
#
_cell.length_a   1.000
_cell.length_b   1.000
_cell.length_c   1.000
_cell.angle_alpha   90.00
_cell.angle_beta   90.00
_cell.angle_gamma   90.00
#
_symmetry.space_group_name_H-M   'P 1'
#
loop_
_entity.id
_entity.type
_entity.pdbx_description
1 polymer ?
#
loop_
_entity_poly.entity_id
_entity_poly.type
_entity_poly.pdbx_seq_one_letter_code
_entity_poly.pdbx_strand_id
1 'polypeptide(L)'
;MTSCFYALQRRWVFFIISLVSYLAGAEKTPVAVYDLPHDMAARVDSIIIQIHNAFDGSRVNWDFEESLFKLGNRLHINTRDKTIKKHLLFAEGDQVTREILIESEMNLRRKNFLADAIIEVEEKSGQGIVIHVTVFDQWSTTPGTGLKRVGNEVTYWAGLSEKNLLGTGQSISISFHKELRTKGATFYYLNPGTRTGDLYFSTYYSKNDDGFSFGS
;
A
#
# COMPACT_ATOMS: atom_id res chain seq x y z
N MET A 1 65.64 54.66 7.58
CA MET A 1 64.33 55.05 7.03
C MET A 1 63.78 53.84 6.28
N THR A 2 63.35 52.81 7.00
CA THR A 2 62.06 52.61 7.70
C THR A 2 61.03 51.92 6.82
N SER A 3 61.23 50.61 6.71
CA SER A 3 60.22 49.59 6.43
C SER A 3 59.43 49.34 7.71
N CYS A 4 58.09 49.50 7.72
CA CYS A 4 57.20 48.85 8.70
C CYS A 4 55.70 49.21 8.54
N PHE A 5 54.83 48.25 8.88
CA PHE A 5 53.39 48.34 9.23
C PHE A 5 52.41 48.68 8.08
N TYR A 6 51.44 47.83 7.72
CA TYR A 6 50.31 47.36 8.53
C TYR A 6 49.88 45.95 8.06
N ALA A 7 49.98 44.91 8.89
CA ALA A 7 49.00 44.47 9.92
C ALA A 7 47.84 43.61 9.36
N LEU A 8 48.14 42.31 9.18
CA LEU A 8 47.20 41.22 8.95
C LEU A 8 46.49 40.88 10.28
N GLN A 9 45.19 41.15 10.36
CA GLN A 9 44.44 41.12 11.61
C GLN A 9 43.92 39.71 11.96
N ARG A 10 44.41 39.23 13.11
CA ARG A 10 43.76 38.31 14.09
C ARG A 10 43.64 36.80 13.81
N ARG A 11 44.64 36.09 14.36
CA ARG A 11 44.55 34.74 14.97
C ARG A 11 43.56 34.72 16.16
N TRP A 12 43.28 33.51 16.66
CA TRP A 12 42.69 33.14 17.96
C TRP A 12 41.15 33.04 18.02
N VAL A 13 40.58 31.85 17.77
CA VAL A 13 39.80 31.00 18.71
C VAL A 13 39.44 29.71 17.94
N PHE A 14 40.36 28.77 17.87
CA PHE A 14 40.06 27.38 17.49
C PHE A 14 40.66 26.50 18.56
N PHE A 15 40.00 26.37 19.71
CA PHE A 15 40.10 25.21 20.60
C PHE A 15 39.06 25.36 21.73
N ILE A 16 38.22 24.32 21.87
CA ILE A 16 37.37 23.99 23.01
C ILE A 16 36.01 24.72 23.12
N ILE A 17 35.02 24.19 22.40
CA ILE A 17 33.72 23.81 22.99
C ILE A 17 33.55 22.33 22.55
N SER A 18 34.11 21.38 23.30
CA SER A 18 33.38 20.59 24.30
C SER A 18 32.09 20.02 23.69
N LEU A 19 32.13 18.84 23.07
CA LEU A 19 31.95 17.56 23.76
C LEU A 19 30.81 17.57 24.82
N VAL A 20 29.66 18.11 24.44
CA VAL A 20 28.37 17.81 25.08
C VAL A 20 27.37 17.70 23.92
N SER A 21 27.23 16.52 23.31
CA SER A 21 26.06 15.67 23.56
C SER A 21 26.33 14.27 23.01
N TYR A 22 27.29 13.55 23.59
CA TYR A 22 27.42 12.10 23.36
C TYR A 22 26.64 11.34 24.44
N LEU A 23 25.40 11.76 24.70
CA LEU A 23 24.45 11.06 25.57
C LEU A 23 23.02 11.25 25.04
N ALA A 24 22.85 11.28 23.72
CA ALA A 24 21.63 10.74 23.14
C ALA A 24 21.88 9.24 23.07
N GLY A 25 21.20 8.45 23.90
CA GLY A 25 21.12 7.02 23.64
C GLY A 25 20.75 6.87 22.16
N ALA A 26 21.53 6.09 21.42
CA ALA A 26 21.32 5.92 19.98
C ALA A 26 19.87 5.46 19.79
N GLU A 27 19.00 6.39 19.41
CA GLU A 27 17.68 6.08 18.92
C GLU A 27 17.96 5.31 17.63
N LYS A 28 17.84 3.98 17.71
CA LYS A 28 18.18 3.12 16.60
C LYS A 28 17.18 3.46 15.50
N THR A 29 17.66 4.12 14.46
CA THR A 29 16.82 4.48 13.33
C THR A 29 16.31 3.21 12.66
N PRO A 30 15.04 3.15 12.24
CA PRO A 30 14.55 2.06 11.42
C PRO A 30 15.45 1.86 10.20
N VAL A 31 15.77 0.61 9.91
CA VAL A 31 16.60 0.21 8.76
C VAL A 31 15.71 -0.48 7.74
N ALA A 32 15.82 -0.09 6.47
CA ALA A 32 15.08 -0.72 5.38
C ALA A 32 15.38 -2.22 5.29
N VAL A 33 14.37 -3.04 5.02
CA VAL A 33 14.51 -4.50 4.99
C VAL A 33 15.59 -4.99 4.00
N TYR A 34 15.81 -4.28 2.91
CA TYR A 34 16.84 -4.64 1.93
C TYR A 34 18.28 -4.42 2.42
N ASP A 35 18.49 -3.55 3.41
CA ASP A 35 19.80 -3.24 3.97
C ASP A 35 20.16 -4.14 5.17
N LEU A 36 19.24 -5.03 5.57
CA LEU A 36 19.48 -5.97 6.67
C LEU A 36 20.50 -7.06 6.27
N PRO A 37 21.27 -7.58 7.25
CA PRO A 37 22.14 -8.73 7.03
C PRO A 37 21.35 -9.95 6.50
N HIS A 38 21.95 -10.70 5.56
CA HIS A 38 21.31 -11.87 4.96
C HIS A 38 21.06 -13.02 5.96
N ASP A 39 21.81 -13.07 7.04
CA ASP A 39 21.68 -14.04 8.13
C ASP A 39 20.83 -13.52 9.31
N MET A 40 20.17 -12.37 9.15
CA MET A 40 19.31 -11.81 10.18
C MET A 40 18.17 -12.78 10.50
N ALA A 41 18.08 -13.11 11.79
CA ALA A 41 16.93 -13.77 12.39
C ALA A 41 16.63 -13.12 13.75
N ALA A 42 15.38 -12.76 13.99
CA ALA A 42 14.96 -12.14 15.23
C ALA A 42 13.50 -12.46 15.55
N ARG A 43 13.12 -12.24 16.81
CA ARG A 43 11.73 -12.32 17.24
C ARG A 43 11.04 -10.98 17.05
N VAL A 44 9.86 -11.00 16.46
CA VAL A 44 9.02 -9.79 16.33
C VAL A 44 8.46 -9.43 17.71
N ASP A 45 8.80 -8.25 18.22
CA ASP A 45 8.26 -7.72 19.47
C ASP A 45 6.91 -7.03 19.23
N SER A 46 6.86 -6.11 18.26
CA SER A 46 5.66 -5.36 17.89
C SER A 46 5.67 -4.98 16.40
N ILE A 47 4.48 -4.74 15.85
CA ILE A 47 4.29 -4.28 14.47
C ILE A 47 3.53 -2.96 14.51
N ILE A 48 4.17 -1.90 14.02
CA ILE A 48 3.62 -0.55 13.91
C ILE A 48 3.22 -0.34 12.44
N ILE A 49 1.97 0.05 12.19
CA ILE A 49 1.43 0.22 10.83
C ILE A 49 1.10 1.70 10.62
N GLN A 50 1.58 2.26 9.52
CA GLN A 50 1.29 3.61 9.07
C GLN A 50 0.64 3.54 7.69
N ILE A 51 -0.53 4.16 7.55
CA ILE A 51 -1.32 4.15 6.32
C ILE A 51 -1.43 5.59 5.82
N HIS A 52 -0.88 5.85 4.64
CA HIS A 52 -0.98 7.14 3.95
C HIS A 52 -2.02 7.09 2.84
N ASN A 53 -2.75 8.19 2.66
CA ASN A 53 -3.80 8.28 1.64
C ASN A 53 -3.24 8.59 0.24
N ALA A 54 -3.86 8.01 -0.78
CA ALA A 54 -3.56 8.23 -2.20
C ALA A 54 -3.65 9.69 -2.66
N PHE A 55 -4.42 10.50 -1.92
CA PHE A 55 -4.93 11.80 -2.35
C PHE A 55 -4.30 12.99 -1.62
N ASP A 56 -3.35 12.75 -0.72
CA ASP A 56 -2.62 13.82 -0.07
C ASP A 56 -1.72 14.54 -1.09
N GLY A 57 -2.11 15.76 -1.48
CA GLY A 57 -1.29 16.67 -2.27
C GLY A 57 -1.61 16.77 -3.77
N SER A 58 -2.65 16.10 -4.28
CA SER A 58 -3.02 16.26 -5.69
C SER A 58 -3.65 17.63 -5.97
N ARG A 59 -3.14 18.32 -6.99
CA ARG A 59 -3.70 19.58 -7.50
C ARG A 59 -4.65 19.29 -8.65
N VAL A 60 -5.88 19.77 -8.55
CA VAL A 60 -6.92 19.58 -9.57
C VAL A 60 -7.08 20.88 -10.34
N ASN A 61 -7.07 20.81 -11.68
CA ASN A 61 -7.02 22.01 -12.55
C ASN A 61 -8.36 22.33 -13.24
N TRP A 62 -9.33 21.41 -13.21
CA TRP A 62 -10.63 21.55 -13.89
C TRP A 62 -11.81 21.16 -12.99
N ASP A 63 -12.95 21.85 -13.12
CA ASP A 63 -14.15 21.66 -12.29
C ASP A 63 -14.73 20.22 -12.34
N PHE A 64 -14.63 19.57 -13.51
CA PHE A 64 -15.09 18.18 -13.68
C PHE A 64 -14.18 17.18 -12.95
N GLU A 65 -12.86 17.38 -13.03
CA GLU A 65 -11.89 16.59 -12.28
C GLU A 65 -12.08 16.79 -10.78
N GLU A 66 -12.40 18.01 -10.33
CA GLU A 66 -12.66 18.30 -8.92
C GLU A 66 -13.89 17.54 -8.40
N SER A 67 -14.96 17.45 -9.20
CA SER A 67 -16.15 16.68 -8.84
C SER A 67 -15.87 15.17 -8.81
N LEU A 68 -15.10 14.64 -9.76
CA LEU A 68 -14.68 13.24 -9.77
C LEU A 68 -13.75 12.93 -8.59
N PHE A 69 -12.87 13.86 -8.25
CA PHE A 69 -11.95 13.75 -7.12
C PHE A 69 -12.69 13.80 -5.78
N LYS A 70 -13.68 14.69 -5.63
CA LYS A 70 -14.55 14.76 -4.44
C LYS A 70 -15.42 13.51 -4.28
N LEU A 71 -16.01 13.04 -5.39
CA LEU A 71 -16.72 11.75 -5.39
C LEU A 71 -15.75 10.61 -5.04
N GLY A 72 -14.53 10.72 -5.54
CA GLY A 72 -13.42 9.84 -5.24
C GLY A 72 -13.16 9.75 -3.74
N ASN A 73 -12.71 10.84 -3.13
CA ASN A 73 -12.45 10.92 -1.70
C ASN A 73 -13.62 10.49 -0.82
N ARG A 74 -14.87 10.69 -1.26
CA ARG A 74 -16.06 10.25 -0.53
C ARG A 74 -16.30 8.73 -0.58
N LEU A 75 -15.90 8.10 -1.67
CA LEU A 75 -16.03 6.65 -1.89
C LEU A 75 -14.76 5.88 -1.46
N HIS A 76 -13.61 6.56 -1.39
CA HIS A 76 -12.38 5.97 -0.91
C HIS A 76 -12.48 5.71 0.60
N ILE A 77 -12.43 4.43 0.95
CA ILE A 77 -12.36 4.01 2.34
C ILE A 77 -10.95 3.49 2.56
N ASN A 78 -10.26 4.11 3.52
CA ASN A 78 -8.90 3.75 3.88
C ASN A 78 -8.80 2.27 4.25
N THR A 79 -7.66 1.68 3.88
CA THR A 79 -7.30 0.33 4.29
C THR A 79 -7.21 0.27 5.82
N ARG A 80 -7.64 -0.86 6.38
CA ARG A 80 -7.58 -1.08 7.83
C ARG A 80 -6.29 -1.78 8.20
N ASP A 81 -5.73 -1.49 9.38
CA ASP A 81 -4.51 -2.16 9.89
C ASP A 81 -4.64 -3.68 9.88
N LYS A 82 -5.81 -4.21 10.27
CA LYS A 82 -6.09 -5.65 10.24
C LYS A 82 -5.96 -6.26 8.85
N THR A 83 -6.25 -5.49 7.80
CA THR A 83 -6.12 -5.92 6.40
C THR A 83 -4.65 -6.02 6.03
N ILE A 84 -3.83 -5.06 6.47
CA ILE A 84 -2.37 -5.10 6.29
C ILE A 84 -1.76 -6.29 7.06
N LYS A 85 -2.09 -6.45 8.35
CA LYS A 85 -1.60 -7.57 9.18
C LYS A 85 -1.94 -8.94 8.59
N LYS A 86 -3.12 -9.06 7.95
CA LYS A 86 -3.57 -10.31 7.30
C LYS A 86 -2.72 -10.71 6.10
N HIS A 87 -2.00 -9.76 5.50
CA HIS A 87 -1.12 -9.99 4.35
C HIS A 87 0.37 -10.09 4.72
N LEU A 88 0.73 -9.88 5.99
CA LEU A 88 2.06 -10.19 6.49
C LEU A 88 2.21 -11.70 6.71
N LEU A 89 3.38 -12.26 6.40
CA LEU A 89 3.67 -13.68 6.59
C LEU A 89 4.06 -14.04 8.04
N PHE A 90 3.99 -13.07 8.94
CA PHE A 90 4.38 -13.17 10.34
C PHE A 90 3.39 -12.37 11.21
N ALA A 91 3.48 -12.55 12.52
CA ALA A 91 2.81 -11.75 13.54
C ALA A 91 3.78 -11.42 14.68
N GLU A 92 3.31 -10.58 15.58
CA GLU A 92 3.95 -10.29 16.85
C GLU A 92 4.20 -11.59 17.61
N GLY A 93 5.45 -11.78 18.05
CA GLY A 93 5.92 -12.98 18.74
C GLY A 93 6.56 -14.04 17.84
N ASP A 94 6.37 -13.99 16.52
CA ASP A 94 6.94 -14.95 15.57
C ASP A 94 8.46 -14.74 15.39
N GLN A 95 9.17 -15.80 15.00
CA GLN A 95 10.56 -15.72 14.53
C GLN A 95 10.54 -15.38 13.03
N VAL A 96 11.30 -14.37 12.63
CA VAL A 96 11.38 -13.92 11.23
C VAL A 96 12.82 -13.86 10.76
N THR A 97 13.01 -14.13 9.47
CA THR A 97 14.25 -13.87 8.74
C THR A 97 14.08 -12.68 7.81
N ARG A 98 15.18 -12.14 7.29
CA ARG A 98 15.15 -11.10 6.25
C ARG A 98 14.25 -11.48 5.07
N GLU A 99 14.27 -12.72 4.62
CA GLU A 99 13.50 -13.21 3.47
C GLU A 99 12.00 -13.16 3.73
N ILE A 100 11.55 -13.50 4.95
CA ILE A 100 10.13 -13.42 5.35
C ILE A 100 9.66 -11.96 5.32
N LEU A 101 10.50 -11.02 5.76
CA LEU A 101 10.19 -9.59 5.71
C LEU A 101 10.09 -9.09 4.26
N ILE A 102 11.04 -9.46 3.40
CA ILE A 102 11.02 -9.10 1.96
C ILE A 102 9.78 -9.67 1.29
N GLU A 103 9.48 -10.94 1.48
CA GLU A 103 8.30 -11.55 0.84
C GLU A 103 7.01 -10.93 1.37
N SER A 104 6.95 -10.54 2.65
CA SER A 104 5.82 -9.80 3.21
C SER A 104 5.65 -8.41 2.58
N GLU A 105 6.75 -7.66 2.40
CA GLU A 105 6.73 -6.37 1.70
C GLU A 105 6.25 -6.54 0.25
N MET A 106 6.80 -7.52 -0.47
CA MET A 106 6.37 -7.83 -1.84
C MET A 106 4.91 -8.26 -1.90
N ASN A 107 4.42 -9.05 -0.93
CA ASN A 107 3.03 -9.47 -0.88
C ASN A 107 2.09 -8.26 -0.72
N LEU A 108 2.48 -7.28 0.09
CA LEU A 108 1.77 -6.00 0.22
C LEU A 108 1.80 -5.21 -1.09
N ARG A 109 2.98 -5.03 -1.72
CA ARG A 109 3.11 -4.33 -3.01
C ARG A 109 2.30 -4.95 -4.14
N ARG A 110 2.03 -6.25 -4.10
CA ARG A 110 1.18 -6.95 -5.09
C ARG A 110 -0.32 -6.68 -4.89
N LYS A 111 -0.74 -5.96 -3.85
CA LYS A 111 -2.16 -5.68 -3.60
C LYS A 111 -2.63 -4.50 -4.45
N ASN A 112 -3.65 -4.73 -5.26
CA ASN A 112 -4.24 -3.73 -6.17
C ASN A 112 -4.84 -2.49 -5.47
N PHE A 113 -4.90 -2.45 -4.15
CA PHE A 113 -5.40 -1.31 -3.38
C PHE A 113 -4.30 -0.53 -2.65
N LEU A 114 -3.05 -0.95 -2.77
CA LEU A 114 -1.87 -0.23 -2.30
C LEU A 114 -1.07 0.25 -3.51
N ALA A 115 -0.63 1.50 -3.48
CA ALA A 115 0.35 2.03 -4.43
C ALA A 115 1.76 1.51 -4.12
N ASP A 116 2.10 1.47 -2.83
CA ASP A 116 3.41 1.02 -2.37
C ASP A 116 3.35 0.53 -0.92
N ALA A 117 4.37 -0.23 -0.51
CA ALA A 117 4.59 -0.69 0.84
C ALA A 117 6.10 -0.71 1.15
N ILE A 118 6.44 -0.33 2.37
CA ILE A 118 7.81 -0.27 2.89
C ILE A 118 7.81 -0.96 4.24
N ILE A 119 8.74 -1.89 4.45
CA ILE A 119 9.00 -2.47 5.77
C ILE A 119 10.39 -2.02 6.24
N GLU A 120 10.42 -1.50 7.46
CA GLU A 120 11.64 -1.11 8.15
C GLU A 120 11.72 -1.80 9.51
N VAL A 121 12.95 -2.05 9.97
CA VAL A 121 13.22 -2.78 11.20
C VAL A 121 13.99 -1.89 12.15
N GLU A 122 13.47 -1.77 13.36
CA GLU A 122 14.12 -1.11 14.48
C GLU A 122 14.53 -2.19 15.50
N GLU A 123 15.81 -2.25 15.83
CA GLU A 123 16.29 -3.19 16.86
C GLU A 123 15.93 -2.69 18.26
N LYS A 124 15.34 -3.55 19.08
CA LYS A 124 15.11 -3.27 20.50
C LYS A 124 16.26 -3.81 21.33
N SER A 125 16.61 -3.13 22.42
CA SER A 125 17.59 -3.63 23.40
C SER A 125 17.07 -4.89 24.07
N GLY A 126 17.43 -6.06 23.53
CA GLY A 126 17.02 -7.38 24.04
C GLY A 126 16.34 -8.24 22.97
N GLN A 127 17.13 -8.76 22.01
CA GLN A 127 16.81 -9.82 21.02
C GLN A 127 15.53 -9.71 20.17
N GLY A 128 14.68 -8.73 20.42
CA GLY A 128 13.45 -8.47 19.67
C GLY A 128 13.62 -7.30 18.70
N ILE A 129 12.81 -7.30 17.66
CA ILE A 129 12.73 -6.21 16.69
C ILE A 129 11.33 -5.61 16.66
N VAL A 130 11.26 -4.31 16.45
CA VAL A 130 10.03 -3.58 16.13
C VAL A 130 9.98 -3.44 14.61
N ILE A 131 8.86 -3.82 14.01
CA ILE A 131 8.67 -3.74 12.56
C ILE A 131 7.75 -2.57 12.25
N HIS A 132 8.25 -1.63 11.46
CA HIS A 132 7.49 -0.52 10.93
C HIS A 132 7.01 -0.88 9.53
N VAL A 133 5.70 -0.86 9.32
CA VAL A 133 5.06 -1.15 8.03
C VAL A 133 4.36 0.11 7.56
N THR A 134 4.92 0.75 6.55
CA THR A 134 4.36 1.96 5.94
C THR A 134 3.74 1.58 4.61
N VAL A 135 2.45 1.85 4.44
CA VAL A 135 1.72 1.59 3.20
C VAL A 135 1.11 2.86 2.65
N PHE A 136 1.08 2.95 1.33
CA PHE A 136 0.45 4.04 0.60
C PHE A 136 -0.79 3.47 -0.08
N ASP A 137 -1.97 3.89 0.37
CA ASP A 137 -3.23 3.50 -0.24
C ASP A 137 -3.32 4.07 -1.65
N GLN A 138 -4.05 3.37 -2.52
CA GLN A 138 -4.44 3.89 -3.83
C GLN A 138 -5.93 3.75 -4.09
N TRP A 139 -6.41 4.51 -5.06
CA TRP A 139 -7.78 4.41 -5.56
C TRP A 139 -8.08 3.01 -6.10
N SER A 140 -9.05 2.31 -5.49
CA SER A 140 -9.40 0.91 -5.80
C SER A 140 -10.67 0.73 -6.63
N THR A 141 -11.48 1.78 -6.81
CA THR A 141 -12.74 1.73 -7.58
C THR A 141 -12.47 1.93 -9.08
N THR A 142 -12.60 0.90 -9.89
CA THR A 142 -12.33 0.97 -11.34
C THR A 142 -13.63 0.91 -12.15
N PRO A 143 -14.03 1.99 -12.85
CA PRO A 143 -15.06 1.89 -13.88
C PRO A 143 -14.49 1.20 -15.13
N GLY A 144 -15.35 0.48 -15.86
CA GLY A 144 -14.97 -0.19 -17.09
C GLY A 144 -16.07 -0.08 -18.14
N THR A 145 -15.68 0.04 -19.40
CA THR A 145 -16.58 0.03 -20.54
C THR A 145 -15.89 -0.59 -21.75
N GLY A 146 -16.66 -1.19 -22.64
CA GLY A 146 -16.16 -1.72 -23.90
C GLY A 146 -17.24 -1.68 -24.97
N LEU A 147 -16.82 -1.36 -26.19
CA LEU A 147 -17.67 -1.33 -27.38
C LEU A 147 -16.96 -2.11 -28.49
N LYS A 148 -17.69 -3.00 -29.16
CA LYS A 148 -17.17 -3.80 -30.27
C LYS A 148 -18.25 -3.96 -31.33
N ARG A 149 -17.84 -3.94 -32.60
CA ARG A 149 -18.71 -4.19 -33.75
C ARG A 149 -18.37 -5.56 -34.34
N VAL A 150 -19.39 -6.37 -34.62
CA VAL A 150 -19.27 -7.68 -35.24
C VAL A 150 -20.25 -7.75 -36.39
N GLY A 151 -19.75 -7.62 -37.62
CA GLY A 151 -20.60 -7.44 -38.80
C GLY A 151 -21.48 -6.19 -38.66
N ASN A 152 -22.80 -6.38 -38.75
CA ASN A 152 -23.79 -5.31 -38.59
C ASN A 152 -24.29 -5.15 -37.14
N GLU A 153 -23.85 -6.00 -36.22
CA GLU A 153 -24.23 -5.93 -34.82
C GLU A 153 -23.18 -5.21 -33.97
N VAL A 154 -23.62 -4.64 -32.85
CA VAL A 154 -22.78 -3.94 -31.89
C VAL A 154 -22.96 -4.61 -30.53
N THR A 155 -21.85 -5.02 -29.94
CA THR A 155 -21.76 -5.56 -28.58
C THR A 155 -21.12 -4.51 -27.67
N TYR A 156 -21.59 -4.39 -26.44
CA TYR A 156 -21.02 -3.47 -25.47
C TYR A 156 -21.11 -4.01 -24.06
N TRP A 157 -20.28 -3.51 -23.17
CA TRP A 157 -20.39 -3.74 -21.74
C TRP A 157 -20.00 -2.49 -20.96
N ALA A 158 -20.55 -2.35 -19.77
CA ALA A 158 -20.18 -1.33 -18.81
C ALA A 158 -20.20 -1.95 -17.42
N GLY A 159 -19.30 -1.52 -16.54
CA GLY A 159 -19.21 -2.08 -15.20
C GLY A 159 -18.42 -1.22 -14.25
N LEU A 160 -18.50 -1.60 -12.98
CA LEU A 160 -17.79 -0.98 -11.87
C LEU A 160 -17.21 -2.09 -10.99
N SER A 161 -15.95 -1.95 -10.61
CA SER A 161 -15.26 -2.86 -9.70
C SER A 161 -14.69 -2.09 -8.52
N GLU A 162 -14.82 -2.62 -7.31
CA GLU A 162 -14.18 -2.12 -6.10
C GLU A 162 -13.29 -3.24 -5.56
N LYS A 163 -11.99 -2.98 -5.34
CA LYS A 163 -10.99 -4.01 -4.95
C LYS A 163 -10.60 -3.99 -3.46
N ASN A 164 -11.02 -2.97 -2.73
CA ASN A 164 -10.78 -2.78 -1.29
C ASN A 164 -12.09 -2.45 -0.56
N LEU A 165 -13.11 -3.27 -0.75
CA LEU A 165 -14.44 -3.04 -0.22
C LEU A 165 -14.37 -2.73 1.28
N LEU A 166 -14.74 -1.50 1.64
CA LEU A 166 -14.73 -0.98 3.02
C LEU A 166 -13.36 -1.10 3.74
N GLY A 167 -12.25 -1.08 3.01
CA GLY A 167 -10.89 -1.20 3.55
C GLY A 167 -10.48 -2.62 3.96
N THR A 168 -11.18 -3.64 3.46
CA THR A 168 -10.98 -5.06 3.87
C THR A 168 -10.16 -5.91 2.90
N GLY A 169 -9.77 -5.34 1.75
CA GLY A 169 -9.13 -6.07 0.65
C GLY A 169 -10.06 -7.01 -0.13
N GLN A 170 -11.36 -7.01 0.17
CA GLN A 170 -12.36 -7.78 -0.59
C GLN A 170 -12.74 -7.04 -1.87
N SER A 171 -13.13 -7.79 -2.89
CA SER A 171 -13.52 -7.22 -4.18
C SER A 171 -14.98 -7.48 -4.51
N ILE A 172 -15.65 -6.47 -5.07
CA ILE A 172 -16.96 -6.61 -5.73
C ILE A 172 -16.87 -6.08 -7.16
N SER A 173 -17.64 -6.66 -8.05
CA SER A 173 -17.80 -6.14 -9.41
C SER A 173 -19.24 -6.31 -9.87
N ILE A 174 -19.77 -5.27 -10.51
CA ILE A 174 -21.07 -5.30 -11.19
C ILE A 174 -20.82 -4.91 -12.64
N SER A 175 -21.33 -5.68 -13.58
CA SER A 175 -21.27 -5.36 -15.00
C SER A 175 -22.59 -5.62 -15.70
N PHE A 176 -22.87 -4.83 -16.72
CA PHE A 176 -23.96 -4.97 -17.67
C PHE A 176 -23.36 -5.18 -19.05
N HIS A 177 -23.94 -6.08 -19.82
CA HIS A 177 -23.41 -6.40 -21.14
C HIS A 177 -24.54 -6.66 -22.14
N LYS A 178 -24.24 -6.37 -23.41
CA LYS A 178 -25.01 -6.73 -24.59
C LYS A 178 -24.07 -7.45 -25.54
N GLU A 179 -24.28 -8.74 -25.69
CA GLU A 179 -23.66 -9.60 -26.70
C GLU A 179 -24.61 -9.77 -27.89
N LEU A 180 -24.14 -10.47 -28.93
CA LEU A 180 -24.91 -10.71 -30.17
C LEU A 180 -26.29 -11.31 -29.87
N ARG A 181 -26.31 -12.35 -29.03
CA ARG A 181 -27.52 -13.11 -28.73
C ARG A 181 -28.12 -12.83 -27.35
N THR A 182 -27.32 -12.34 -26.41
CA THR A 182 -27.73 -12.17 -25.01
C THR A 182 -27.48 -10.75 -24.55
N LYS A 183 -28.24 -10.32 -23.55
CA LYS A 183 -27.89 -9.19 -22.70
C LYS A 183 -28.15 -9.60 -21.26
N GLY A 184 -27.44 -8.97 -20.36
CA GLY A 184 -27.54 -9.34 -18.97
C GLY A 184 -26.71 -8.48 -18.04
N ALA A 185 -26.70 -8.91 -16.78
CA ALA A 185 -25.91 -8.32 -15.73
C ALA A 185 -25.18 -9.42 -14.95
N THR A 186 -23.96 -9.13 -14.54
CA THR A 186 -23.14 -10.02 -13.73
C THR A 186 -22.71 -9.31 -12.47
N PHE A 187 -22.88 -9.99 -11.35
CA PHE A 187 -22.32 -9.65 -10.05
C PHE A 187 -21.21 -10.64 -9.71
N TYR A 188 -20.10 -10.15 -9.19
CA TYR A 188 -18.98 -10.94 -8.72
C TYR A 188 -18.51 -10.42 -7.36
N TYR A 189 -18.21 -11.32 -6.44
CA TYR A 189 -17.60 -11.03 -5.16
C TYR A 189 -16.43 -11.97 -4.93
N LEU A 190 -15.35 -11.44 -4.35
CA LEU A 190 -14.14 -12.18 -4.01
C LEU A 190 -13.63 -11.75 -2.63
N ASN A 191 -13.34 -12.74 -1.80
CA ASN A 191 -12.62 -12.60 -0.55
C ASN A 191 -11.28 -13.34 -0.67
N PRO A 192 -10.14 -12.64 -0.77
CA PRO A 192 -8.84 -13.23 -1.10
C PRO A 192 -8.16 -14.03 0.03
N GLY A 193 -8.91 -14.76 0.87
CA GLY A 193 -8.36 -15.65 1.91
C GLY A 193 -7.63 -14.93 3.03
N THR A 194 -7.14 -15.67 4.05
CA THR A 194 -6.50 -15.14 5.28
C THR A 194 -5.00 -15.48 5.36
N ARG A 195 -4.32 -15.03 6.43
CA ARG A 195 -2.87 -15.15 6.71
C ARG A 195 -2.24 -16.54 6.47
N THR A 196 -3.03 -17.62 6.46
CA THR A 196 -2.53 -18.98 6.35
C THR A 196 -3.30 -19.73 5.27
N GLY A 197 -2.71 -19.81 4.08
CA GLY A 197 -3.23 -20.55 2.92
C GLY A 197 -4.01 -19.72 1.90
N ASP A 198 -3.93 -20.13 0.64
CA ASP A 198 -4.63 -19.54 -0.51
C ASP A 198 -6.12 -19.93 -0.56
N LEU A 199 -6.79 -20.02 0.60
CA LEU A 199 -8.23 -20.28 0.62
C LEU A 199 -8.97 -18.99 0.30
N TYR A 200 -9.21 -18.74 -0.99
CA TYR A 200 -10.10 -17.67 -1.42
C TYR A 200 -11.53 -18.18 -1.54
N PHE A 201 -12.48 -17.28 -1.29
CA PHE A 201 -13.90 -17.52 -1.55
C PHE A 201 -14.37 -16.55 -2.61
N SER A 202 -15.01 -17.08 -3.66
CA SER A 202 -15.67 -16.28 -4.67
C SER A 202 -17.16 -16.57 -4.68
N THR A 203 -17.94 -15.64 -5.20
CA THR A 203 -19.27 -15.96 -5.70
C THR A 203 -19.56 -15.10 -6.91
N TYR A 204 -20.30 -15.66 -7.85
CA TYR A 204 -20.79 -14.93 -9.00
C TYR A 204 -22.25 -15.25 -9.27
N TYR A 205 -22.96 -14.25 -9.76
CA TYR A 205 -24.33 -14.37 -10.21
C TYR A 205 -24.46 -13.64 -11.55
N SER A 206 -24.99 -14.32 -12.55
CA SER A 206 -25.26 -13.72 -13.86
C SER A 206 -26.71 -13.93 -14.24
N LYS A 207 -27.37 -12.87 -14.69
CA LYS A 207 -28.73 -12.93 -15.22
C LYS A 207 -28.71 -12.41 -16.64
N ASN A 208 -29.07 -13.29 -17.57
CA ASN A 208 -29.22 -13.00 -18.98
C ASN A 208 -30.68 -13.17 -19.40
N ASP A 209 -31.03 -12.67 -20.58
CA ASP A 209 -32.38 -12.84 -21.13
C ASP A 209 -32.78 -14.32 -21.30
N ASP A 210 -31.82 -15.21 -21.54
CA ASP A 210 -32.00 -16.64 -21.76
C ASP A 210 -31.90 -17.50 -20.50
N GLY A 211 -31.60 -16.90 -19.34
CA GLY A 211 -31.52 -17.63 -18.07
C GLY A 211 -30.64 -16.96 -17.03
N PHE A 212 -30.31 -17.70 -15.97
CA PHE A 212 -29.39 -17.25 -14.95
C PHE A 212 -28.34 -18.32 -14.64
N SER A 213 -27.18 -17.88 -14.16
CA SER A 213 -26.13 -18.75 -13.65
C SER A 213 -25.64 -18.23 -12.30
N PHE A 214 -25.21 -19.16 -11.45
CA PHE A 214 -24.67 -18.87 -10.13
C PHE A 214 -23.54 -19.86 -9.84
N GLY A 215 -22.51 -19.39 -9.14
CA GLY A 215 -21.46 -20.24 -8.60
C GLY A 215 -20.74 -19.60 -7.42
N SER A 216 -19.95 -20.42 -6.73
CA SER A 216 -19.12 -20.05 -5.58
C SER A 216 -17.76 -20.72 -5.66
#